data_AF-A0A812J905-F1
#
_entry.id   AF-A0A812J905-F1
#
_cell.length_a   1.000
_cell.length_b   1.000
_cell.length_c   1.000
_cell.angle_alpha   90.00
_cell.angle_beta   90.00
_cell.angle_gamma   90.00
#
_symmetry.space_group_name_H-M   'P 1'
#
loop_
_entity.id
_entity.type
_entity.pdbx_description
1 polymer ?
#
loop_
_entity_poly.entity_id
_entity_poly.type
_entity_poly.pdbx_seq_one_letter_code
_entity_poly.pdbx_strand_id
1 'polypeptide(L)'
;MSMAALRDFYHAAVDGSTIVSYWKRDPNDNLCDKFTLLLDMVAGADCDDSDEEADDDMGAVGSPSPGYTRLAQDDDENPIISDKILSSVSHETNKVLEDLGNKAPMTNGRRRCPLCPFRSFTQLRLLRTHVQKHHTSKNQYVCSGTKQIKVILALYDHAASSQTRAADLLQTSAAVMRATIEPALCERINCIDKQIRQVLDADGPHYVNVSAIGATLQVMGQAPCRASKKVRDEAPFGDAVAWRRLLTVRGRTGAVLMMHPLQNESSEQIVEAMQQNFTEEQLQSVRYVGTDSPSEKLFTQLQYICPNLEALMLDPIHLAIVYEYAFWNKKSSGSKQLRRILRKCIAVDSSLDKNYWQLPYDGKMARPLGDAENKFRDMILDLSMSEREAVQLLDQLDQDTPFLNRVEFIKSVAALCRIYKSEVTRAAAGPNKAINKIV
;
A
#
# COMPACT_ATOMS: atom_id res chain seq x y z
N MET A 1 25.54 -17.46 -22.25
CA MET A 1 25.46 -17.37 -20.78
C MET A 1 25.24 -18.76 -20.21
N SER A 2 25.78 -19.06 -19.02
CA SER A 2 25.49 -20.33 -18.34
C SER A 2 24.17 -20.25 -17.56
N MET A 3 23.47 -21.37 -17.43
CA MET A 3 22.21 -21.44 -16.65
C MET A 3 22.41 -21.20 -15.14
N ALA A 4 23.64 -21.33 -14.63
CA ALA A 4 23.98 -20.96 -13.26
C ALA A 4 23.92 -19.43 -13.09
N ALA A 5 24.72 -18.68 -13.86
CA ALA A 5 24.70 -17.21 -13.82
C ALA A 5 23.31 -16.63 -14.14
N LEU A 6 22.54 -17.28 -15.03
CA LEU A 6 21.16 -16.88 -15.33
C LEU A 6 20.21 -17.12 -14.13
N ARG A 7 20.45 -18.14 -13.29
CA ARG A 7 19.78 -18.33 -12.01
C ARG A 7 20.19 -17.31 -10.97
N ASP A 8 21.48 -16.98 -10.90
CA ASP A 8 22.01 -16.05 -9.92
C ASP A 8 21.49 -14.62 -10.21
N PHE A 9 21.45 -14.21 -11.49
CA PHE A 9 20.75 -12.99 -11.92
C PHE A 9 19.23 -13.03 -11.71
N TYR A 10 18.58 -14.21 -11.78
CA TYR A 10 17.15 -14.36 -11.49
C TYR A 10 16.86 -14.26 -9.99
N HIS A 11 17.75 -14.76 -9.13
CA HIS A 11 17.66 -14.60 -7.68
C HIS A 11 18.01 -13.18 -7.22
N ALA A 12 18.85 -12.45 -7.96
CA ALA A 12 19.19 -11.04 -7.74
C ALA A 12 18.31 -10.05 -8.55
N ALA A 13 17.11 -10.45 -8.98
CA ALA A 13 16.16 -9.62 -9.71
C ALA A 13 14.71 -9.74 -9.18
N VAL A 14 14.54 -10.15 -7.92
CA VAL A 14 13.23 -10.30 -7.28
C VAL A 14 13.29 -10.01 -5.76
N ASP A 15 13.05 -8.76 -5.37
CA ASP A 15 12.37 -8.48 -4.08
C ASP A 15 11.10 -7.62 -4.26
N GLY A 16 10.21 -8.14 -5.11
CA GLY A 16 8.82 -7.67 -5.23
C GLY A 16 8.00 -8.04 -3.98
N SER A 17 8.23 -7.34 -2.87
CA SER A 17 7.69 -7.68 -1.54
C SER A 17 6.17 -7.91 -1.51
N THR A 18 5.40 -7.20 -2.36
CA THR A 18 3.95 -7.45 -2.54
C THR A 18 3.40 -7.29 -3.97
N ILE A 19 4.21 -7.28 -5.03
CA ILE A 19 3.76 -6.84 -6.37
C ILE A 19 3.93 -7.88 -7.50
N VAL A 20 3.07 -7.74 -8.53
CA VAL A 20 3.15 -8.45 -9.82
C VAL A 20 3.78 -7.50 -10.85
N SER A 21 4.99 -7.81 -11.33
CA SER A 21 5.79 -6.94 -12.22
C SER A 21 6.18 -7.62 -13.55
N TYR A 22 6.43 -6.84 -14.62
CA TYR A 22 6.53 -7.36 -16.00
C TYR A 22 7.44 -6.51 -16.95
N TRP A 23 8.68 -6.97 -17.19
CA TRP A 23 9.72 -6.28 -17.99
C TRP A 23 10.67 -7.29 -18.69
N LYS A 24 11.51 -6.96 -19.70
CA LYS A 24 11.94 -5.65 -20.28
C LYS A 24 12.23 -5.70 -21.82
N ARG A 25 12.57 -4.54 -22.39
CA ARG A 25 13.15 -4.21 -23.74
C ARG A 25 14.52 -4.93 -23.97
N ASP A 26 15.21 -4.89 -25.13
CA ASP A 26 15.59 -3.77 -26.05
C ASP A 26 15.86 -4.31 -27.50
N PRO A 27 16.55 -3.69 -28.53
CA PRO A 27 17.41 -2.48 -28.53
C PRO A 27 17.11 -1.32 -29.54
N ASN A 28 16.55 -1.55 -30.73
CA ASN A 28 16.60 -0.57 -31.83
C ASN A 28 15.38 0.36 -31.87
N ASP A 29 15.63 1.67 -31.75
CA ASP A 29 14.62 2.73 -31.54
C ASP A 29 14.37 3.59 -32.79
N ASN A 30 13.27 4.39 -32.79
CA ASN A 30 13.20 5.78 -33.27
C ASN A 30 11.76 6.35 -33.36
N LEU A 31 11.46 7.30 -32.47
CA LEU A 31 10.87 8.64 -32.71
C LEU A 31 9.74 8.82 -33.76
N CYS A 32 8.58 9.39 -33.37
CA CYS A 32 8.36 10.86 -33.38
C CYS A 32 6.88 11.27 -33.11
N ASP A 33 6.71 12.35 -32.33
CA ASP A 33 5.54 13.22 -32.11
C ASP A 33 4.12 12.81 -32.58
N LYS A 34 3.28 12.45 -31.60
CA LYS A 34 2.02 13.15 -31.25
C LYS A 34 1.42 12.63 -29.94
N PHE A 35 0.33 13.27 -29.49
CA PHE A 35 -0.50 12.96 -28.32
C PHE A 35 0.01 13.37 -26.93
N THR A 36 0.01 14.70 -26.72
CA THR A 36 -0.30 15.28 -25.41
C THR A 36 -1.77 15.01 -25.04
N LEU A 37 -2.09 13.84 -24.46
CA LEU A 37 -3.34 13.58 -23.74
C LEU A 37 -3.31 12.18 -23.07
N LEU A 38 -4.02 12.05 -21.95
CA LEU A 38 -4.17 10.85 -21.10
C LEU A 38 -2.89 10.36 -20.40
N LEU A 39 -2.93 10.39 -19.06
CA LEU A 39 -1.93 9.78 -18.19
C LEU A 39 -2.07 8.26 -18.29
N ASP A 40 -1.00 7.57 -18.68
CA ASP A 40 -1.03 6.12 -18.90
C ASP A 40 -0.65 5.38 -17.61
N MET A 41 -1.64 4.84 -16.90
CA MET A 41 -1.43 4.25 -15.57
C MET A 41 -0.66 2.94 -15.62
N VAL A 42 0.36 2.81 -14.76
CA VAL A 42 0.93 1.54 -14.29
C VAL A 42 1.24 1.69 -12.80
N ALA A 43 0.89 0.68 -12.01
CA ALA A 43 1.40 0.46 -10.65
C ALA A 43 2.52 -0.59 -10.70
N GLY A 44 3.61 -0.40 -9.94
CA GLY A 44 4.66 -1.42 -9.85
C GLY A 44 5.99 -0.91 -9.28
N ALA A 45 6.15 -0.95 -7.95
CA ALA A 45 7.41 -0.73 -7.24
C ALA A 45 8.40 -1.91 -7.40
N ASP A 46 9.68 -1.69 -7.07
CA ASP A 46 10.71 -2.72 -6.94
C ASP A 46 11.84 -2.21 -6.02
N CYS A 47 12.23 -2.98 -5.00
CA CYS A 47 13.13 -2.51 -3.94
C CYS A 47 14.06 -3.61 -3.40
N ASP A 48 15.34 -3.57 -3.78
CA ASP A 48 16.41 -4.21 -3.01
C ASP A 48 16.92 -3.20 -1.97
N ASP A 49 16.82 -3.54 -0.69
CA ASP A 49 17.69 -3.02 0.37
C ASP A 49 18.48 -4.22 0.93
N SER A 50 19.75 -4.04 1.25
CA SER A 50 20.67 -5.10 1.69
C SER A 50 20.93 -5.01 3.19
N ASP A 51 20.61 -6.07 3.93
CA ASP A 51 20.81 -6.14 5.38
C ASP A 51 22.29 -5.95 5.78
N GLU A 52 22.60 -4.88 6.53
CA GLU A 52 23.73 -4.85 7.46
C GLU A 52 23.17 -4.72 8.88
N GLU A 53 23.50 -5.66 9.76
CA GLU A 53 23.00 -5.66 11.16
C GLU A 53 23.70 -4.59 12.00
N ALA A 54 22.91 -3.83 12.77
CA ALA A 54 23.40 -3.01 13.87
C ALA A 54 22.42 -3.05 15.05
N ASP A 55 22.91 -3.46 16.22
CA ASP A 55 22.25 -3.22 17.51
C ASP A 55 22.35 -1.72 17.86
N ASP A 56 21.32 -1.13 18.49
CA ASP A 56 21.42 -0.85 19.94
C ASP A 56 20.05 -0.48 20.58
N ASP A 57 20.06 -0.30 21.91
CA ASP A 57 18.91 -0.06 22.79
C ASP A 57 18.42 1.41 22.86
N MET A 58 17.11 1.58 23.07
CA MET A 58 16.48 2.49 24.06
C MET A 58 14.98 2.63 23.78
N GLY A 59 14.14 2.67 24.82
CA GLY A 59 12.68 2.83 24.68
C GLY A 59 12.05 3.73 25.74
N ALA A 60 10.84 4.24 25.46
CA ALA A 60 10.00 4.91 26.46
C ALA A 60 8.49 4.74 26.15
N VAL A 61 7.69 4.70 27.21
CA VAL A 61 6.25 4.41 27.20
C VAL A 61 5.40 5.66 26.92
N GLY A 62 4.30 5.50 26.16
CA GLY A 62 3.23 6.49 26.04
C GLY A 62 1.85 5.82 25.92
N SER A 63 0.83 6.38 26.59
CA SER A 63 -0.56 5.86 26.62
C SER A 63 -1.50 6.87 27.30
N PRO A 64 -2.84 6.90 27.04
CA PRO A 64 -3.58 6.36 25.88
C PRO A 64 -4.69 7.33 25.36
N SER A 65 -5.58 6.82 24.48
CA SER A 65 -6.96 7.33 24.22
C SER A 65 -7.13 8.47 23.17
N PRO A 66 -8.35 8.73 22.64
CA PRO A 66 -9.05 7.79 21.77
C PRO A 66 -9.59 8.44 20.46
N GLY A 67 -9.02 8.11 19.31
CA GLY A 67 -9.58 8.54 18.03
C GLY A 67 -8.75 8.05 16.85
N TYR A 68 -9.39 7.74 15.73
CA TYR A 68 -8.74 7.27 14.50
C TYR A 68 -7.84 6.03 14.70
N THR A 69 -7.12 5.63 13.66
CA THR A 69 -6.30 4.41 13.60
C THR A 69 -5.11 4.71 12.72
N ARG A 70 -3.89 4.60 13.26
CA ARG A 70 -2.66 5.04 12.58
C ARG A 70 -2.42 4.21 11.32
N LEU A 71 -2.22 4.87 10.18
CA LEU A 71 -1.60 4.29 8.99
C LEU A 71 -0.10 4.08 9.28
N ALA A 72 0.18 3.07 10.11
CA ALA A 72 1.51 2.80 10.61
C ALA A 72 2.22 1.81 9.68
N GLN A 73 3.18 2.32 8.93
CA GLN A 73 4.26 1.55 8.35
C GLN A 73 5.56 1.96 9.05
N ASP A 74 6.52 1.05 9.18
CA ASP A 74 7.91 1.46 9.47
C ASP A 74 8.54 2.08 8.22
N ASP A 75 9.77 2.59 8.34
CA ASP A 75 10.44 3.29 7.25
C ASP A 75 10.80 2.33 6.07
N ASP A 76 10.78 1.02 6.33
CA ASP A 76 10.92 -0.11 5.39
C ASP A 76 9.58 -0.60 4.80
N GLU A 77 8.48 0.08 5.11
CA GLU A 77 7.11 -0.18 4.64
C GLU A 77 6.40 -1.45 5.18
N ASN A 78 6.93 -2.10 6.22
CA ASN A 78 6.23 -3.21 6.87
C ASN A 78 4.95 -2.73 7.58
N PRO A 79 3.86 -3.51 7.56
CA PRO A 79 2.62 -3.13 8.23
C PRO A 79 2.76 -3.22 9.76
N ILE A 80 2.50 -2.10 10.44
CA ILE A 80 2.42 -2.05 11.91
C ILE A 80 0.94 -2.11 12.35
N ILE A 81 0.66 -3.03 13.26
CA ILE A 81 -0.62 -3.27 13.89
C ILE A 81 -0.85 -2.19 14.95
N SER A 82 -1.80 -1.28 14.70
CA SER A 82 -2.21 -0.25 15.67
C SER A 82 -2.67 -0.82 17.02
N ASP A 83 -2.49 -0.07 18.11
CA ASP A 83 -2.68 -0.51 19.50
C ASP A 83 -4.01 -1.21 19.79
N LYS A 84 -5.10 -0.78 19.13
CA LYS A 84 -6.44 -1.37 19.26
C LYS A 84 -6.47 -2.81 18.72
N ILE A 85 -5.85 -3.04 17.57
CA ILE A 85 -5.73 -4.35 16.94
C ILE A 85 -4.68 -5.18 17.71
N LEU A 86 -3.57 -4.56 18.12
CA LEU A 86 -2.48 -5.19 18.88
C LEU A 86 -3.00 -5.74 20.22
N SER A 87 -3.83 -4.97 20.92
CA SER A 87 -4.53 -5.39 22.14
C SER A 87 -5.46 -6.59 21.89
N SER A 88 -6.14 -6.62 20.75
CA SER A 88 -7.04 -7.72 20.37
C SER A 88 -6.26 -9.02 20.10
N VAL A 89 -5.17 -8.97 19.32
CA VAL A 89 -4.35 -10.16 19.01
C VAL A 89 -3.52 -10.62 20.21
N SER A 90 -3.17 -9.71 21.14
CA SER A 90 -2.59 -10.04 22.44
C SER A 90 -3.57 -10.82 23.32
N HIS A 91 -4.79 -10.31 23.49
CA HIS A 91 -5.84 -10.98 24.25
C HIS A 91 -6.19 -12.36 23.65
N GLU A 92 -6.29 -12.44 22.32
CA GLU A 92 -6.49 -13.71 21.59
C GLU A 92 -5.34 -14.70 21.85
N THR A 93 -4.08 -14.25 21.80
CA THR A 93 -2.91 -15.10 22.07
C THR A 93 -2.97 -15.69 23.47
N ASN A 94 -3.36 -14.90 24.48
CA ASN A 94 -3.50 -15.37 25.87
C ASN A 94 -4.65 -16.38 26.00
N LYS A 95 -5.84 -16.05 25.46
CA LYS A 95 -7.03 -16.94 25.33
C LYS A 95 -6.74 -18.23 24.55
N VAL A 96 -5.66 -18.28 23.76
CA VAL A 96 -5.17 -19.48 23.06
C VAL A 96 -4.12 -20.25 23.87
N LEU A 97 -3.25 -19.56 24.61
CA LEU A 97 -2.20 -20.16 25.42
C LEU A 97 -2.75 -20.92 26.65
N GLU A 98 -3.82 -20.38 27.24
CA GLU A 98 -4.59 -21.00 28.33
C GLU A 98 -5.20 -22.34 27.91
N ASP A 99 -6.06 -22.33 26.89
CA ASP A 99 -6.80 -23.49 26.38
C ASP A 99 -6.11 -24.23 25.21
N LEU A 100 -4.78 -24.16 25.15
CA LEU A 100 -3.97 -24.69 24.05
C LEU A 100 -4.11 -26.21 23.84
N GLY A 101 -4.59 -26.93 24.86
CA GLY A 101 -4.83 -28.38 24.79
C GLY A 101 -5.99 -28.76 23.85
N ASN A 102 -7.07 -27.97 23.89
CA ASN A 102 -8.30 -28.16 23.10
C ASN A 102 -8.23 -27.36 21.79
N LYS A 103 -7.71 -26.13 21.83
CA LYS A 103 -7.63 -25.23 20.67
C LYS A 103 -6.59 -25.59 19.60
N ALA A 104 -5.70 -26.55 19.84
CA ALA A 104 -4.67 -26.96 18.90
C ALA A 104 -5.09 -28.21 18.09
N PRO A 105 -5.62 -28.06 16.86
CA PRO A 105 -6.13 -29.19 16.09
C PRO A 105 -5.00 -30.15 15.70
N MET A 106 -5.34 -31.43 15.65
CA MET A 106 -4.45 -32.50 15.19
C MET A 106 -4.54 -32.60 13.65
N THR A 107 -3.38 -32.70 12.99
CA THR A 107 -3.28 -33.00 11.56
C THR A 107 -2.01 -33.82 11.34
N ASN A 108 -2.10 -34.94 10.62
CA ASN A 108 -0.96 -35.81 10.30
C ASN A 108 -0.09 -36.20 11.52
N GLY A 109 -0.73 -36.48 12.67
CA GLY A 109 -0.06 -36.82 13.93
C GLY A 109 0.63 -35.64 14.65
N ARG A 110 0.44 -34.40 14.18
CA ARG A 110 1.06 -33.17 14.71
C ARG A 110 -0.04 -32.21 15.19
N ARG A 111 0.23 -31.45 16.24
CA ARG A 111 -0.63 -30.37 16.73
C ARG A 111 -0.29 -29.07 16.01
N ARG A 112 -1.24 -28.51 15.27
CA ARG A 112 -1.08 -27.23 14.57
C ARG A 112 -1.20 -26.06 15.56
N CYS A 113 -0.41 -25.01 15.37
CA CYS A 113 -0.62 -23.74 16.07
C CYS A 113 -1.84 -23.05 15.47
N PRO A 114 -2.90 -22.74 16.24
CA PRO A 114 -4.11 -22.12 15.68
C PRO A 114 -3.86 -20.69 15.18
N LEU A 115 -2.84 -20.00 15.74
CA LEU A 115 -2.45 -18.61 15.44
C LEU A 115 -1.59 -18.46 14.16
N CYS A 116 -0.96 -19.54 13.69
CA CYS A 116 -0.15 -19.56 12.48
C CYS A 116 -0.88 -20.29 11.35
N PRO A 117 -0.69 -19.94 10.06
CA PRO A 117 -1.26 -20.70 8.95
C PRO A 117 -0.80 -22.17 8.94
N PHE A 118 0.51 -22.43 8.90
CA PHE A 118 1.05 -23.77 8.66
C PHE A 118 1.81 -24.42 9.82
N ARG A 119 2.27 -23.67 10.83
CA ARG A 119 3.16 -24.21 11.90
C ARG A 119 2.53 -25.37 12.67
N SER A 120 3.23 -26.51 12.75
CA SER A 120 2.78 -27.69 13.52
C SER A 120 3.92 -28.37 14.30
N PHE A 121 3.56 -29.07 15.37
CA PHE A 121 4.49 -29.61 16.38
C PHE A 121 4.10 -31.04 16.80
N THR A 122 5.09 -31.89 17.10
CA THR A 122 4.86 -33.28 17.54
C THR A 122 4.39 -33.40 18.99
N GLN A 123 4.54 -32.35 19.82
CA GLN A 123 4.18 -32.36 21.23
C GLN A 123 3.52 -31.02 21.64
N LEU A 124 2.51 -31.09 22.51
CA LEU A 124 1.82 -29.90 23.04
C LEU A 124 2.80 -28.96 23.78
N ARG A 125 3.81 -29.51 24.47
CA ARG A 125 4.87 -28.72 25.12
C ARG A 125 5.64 -27.85 24.13
N LEU A 126 6.01 -28.39 22.96
CA LEU A 126 6.74 -27.65 21.93
C LEU A 126 5.86 -26.57 21.29
N LEU A 127 4.58 -26.84 21.09
CA LEU A 127 3.61 -25.83 20.65
C LEU A 127 3.46 -24.70 21.68
N ARG A 128 3.36 -25.01 22.98
CA ARG A 128 3.30 -24.01 24.06
C ARG A 128 4.55 -23.12 24.07
N THR A 129 5.74 -23.70 24.01
CA THR A 129 7.00 -22.95 23.91
C THR A 129 7.05 -22.07 22.65
N HIS A 130 6.53 -22.54 21.52
CA HIS A 130 6.46 -21.73 20.29
C HIS A 130 5.53 -20.52 20.45
N VAL A 131 4.32 -20.70 20.99
CA VAL A 131 3.39 -19.58 21.26
C VAL A 131 4.06 -18.56 22.18
N GLN A 132 4.60 -19.00 23.33
CA GLN A 132 5.24 -18.12 24.30
C GLN A 132 6.49 -17.39 23.78
N LYS A 133 7.28 -18.00 22.89
CA LYS A 133 8.51 -17.39 22.36
C LYS A 133 8.26 -16.49 21.13
N HIS A 134 7.26 -16.80 20.31
CA HIS A 134 7.11 -16.17 18.99
C HIS A 134 5.84 -15.32 18.83
N HIS A 135 4.74 -15.62 19.53
CA HIS A 135 3.56 -14.76 19.54
C HIS A 135 3.69 -13.76 20.70
N THR A 136 4.58 -12.79 20.52
CA THR A 136 4.95 -11.76 21.52
C THR A 136 4.80 -10.36 20.93
N SER A 137 4.79 -9.34 21.78
CA SER A 137 4.71 -7.93 21.38
C SER A 137 5.80 -7.51 20.38
N LYS A 138 7.05 -7.96 20.56
CA LYS A 138 8.16 -7.70 19.61
C LYS A 138 7.85 -8.17 18.18
N ASN A 139 7.08 -9.25 18.03
CA ASN A 139 6.68 -9.78 16.72
C ASN A 139 5.22 -9.39 16.36
N GLN A 140 4.65 -8.38 17.01
CA GLN A 140 3.25 -7.95 16.86
C GLN A 140 2.23 -9.10 17.03
N TYR A 141 2.59 -10.16 17.79
CA TYR A 141 1.88 -11.43 17.92
C TYR A 141 1.71 -12.24 16.61
N VAL A 142 2.46 -11.93 15.54
CA VAL A 142 2.37 -12.56 14.21
C VAL A 142 3.74 -13.04 13.73
N CYS A 143 4.13 -14.28 14.07
CA CYS A 143 5.44 -14.83 13.70
C CYS A 143 5.52 -15.50 12.31
N SER A 144 4.43 -15.48 11.54
CA SER A 144 4.36 -16.10 10.21
C SER A 144 4.99 -15.22 9.12
N GLY A 145 4.92 -13.90 9.25
CA GLY A 145 5.31 -12.92 8.23
C GLY A 145 4.29 -11.79 8.06
N THR A 146 4.71 -10.73 7.37
CA THR A 146 3.93 -9.52 7.07
C THR A 146 2.64 -9.81 6.30
N LYS A 147 2.58 -10.89 5.50
CA LYS A 147 1.38 -11.20 4.71
C LYS A 147 0.23 -11.71 5.57
N GLN A 148 0.51 -12.35 6.72
CA GLN A 148 -0.55 -12.62 7.71
C GLN A 148 -1.02 -11.32 8.38
N ILE A 149 -0.13 -10.35 8.64
CA ILE A 149 -0.54 -9.02 9.14
C ILE A 149 -1.48 -8.34 8.14
N LYS A 150 -1.16 -8.37 6.84
CA LYS A 150 -2.02 -7.80 5.78
C LYS A 150 -3.43 -8.44 5.77
N VAL A 151 -3.57 -9.75 6.03
CA VAL A 151 -4.88 -10.41 6.20
C VAL A 151 -5.59 -9.99 7.50
N ILE A 152 -4.87 -9.85 8.62
CA ILE A 152 -5.44 -9.38 9.91
C ILE A 152 -6.00 -7.97 9.78
N LEU A 153 -5.28 -7.08 9.12
CA LEU A 153 -5.72 -5.69 8.87
C LEU A 153 -6.94 -5.65 7.94
N ALA A 154 -6.97 -6.48 6.87
CA ALA A 154 -8.12 -6.61 5.98
C ALA A 154 -9.37 -7.13 6.72
N LEU A 155 -9.23 -8.16 7.56
CA LEU A 155 -10.32 -8.68 8.41
C LEU A 155 -10.84 -7.62 9.41
N TYR A 156 -9.95 -6.81 9.98
CA TYR A 156 -10.31 -5.75 10.92
C TYR A 156 -11.10 -4.60 10.25
N ASP A 157 -10.68 -4.19 9.06
CA ASP A 157 -11.38 -3.13 8.31
C ASP A 157 -12.66 -3.63 7.63
N HIS A 158 -12.70 -4.88 7.13
CA HIS A 158 -13.94 -5.51 6.70
C HIS A 158 -14.96 -5.53 7.85
N ALA A 159 -14.58 -6.06 9.01
CA ALA A 159 -15.46 -6.11 10.18
C ALA A 159 -15.99 -4.72 10.56
N ALA A 160 -15.13 -3.69 10.56
CA ALA A 160 -15.51 -2.32 10.86
C ALA A 160 -16.43 -1.68 9.81
N SER A 161 -16.23 -1.94 8.52
CA SER A 161 -17.12 -1.47 7.45
C SER A 161 -18.51 -2.13 7.53
N SER A 162 -18.56 -3.43 7.84
CA SER A 162 -19.79 -4.17 8.13
C SER A 162 -20.37 -3.90 9.54
N GLN A 163 -19.88 -2.89 10.26
CA GLN A 163 -20.30 -2.50 11.62
C GLN A 163 -20.25 -3.62 12.69
N THR A 164 -19.47 -4.67 12.43
CA THR A 164 -19.28 -5.84 13.32
C THR A 164 -18.03 -5.73 14.19
N ARG A 165 -17.98 -6.52 15.26
CA ARG A 165 -16.78 -6.63 16.11
C ARG A 165 -15.79 -7.64 15.54
N ALA A 166 -14.64 -7.17 15.09
CA ALA A 166 -13.47 -8.03 14.84
C ALA A 166 -13.10 -8.85 16.08
N ALA A 167 -12.95 -10.17 15.91
CA ALA A 167 -12.60 -11.11 16.96
C ALA A 167 -11.82 -12.30 16.37
N ASP A 168 -11.04 -12.98 17.21
CA ASP A 168 -10.24 -14.17 16.86
C ASP A 168 -9.49 -14.02 15.50
N LEU A 169 -8.78 -12.90 15.34
CA LEU A 169 -8.14 -12.42 14.12
C LEU A 169 -6.91 -13.24 13.70
N LEU A 170 -6.09 -13.70 14.64
CA LEU A 170 -4.95 -14.59 14.38
C LEU A 170 -5.46 -15.95 13.90
N GLN A 171 -6.47 -16.51 14.58
CA GLN A 171 -7.10 -17.77 14.23
C GLN A 171 -7.79 -17.70 12.85
N THR A 172 -8.50 -16.60 12.57
CA THR A 172 -9.23 -16.38 11.31
C THR A 172 -8.29 -16.11 10.13
N SER A 173 -7.30 -15.22 10.28
CA SER A 173 -6.29 -14.97 9.23
C SER A 173 -5.50 -16.25 8.88
N ALA A 174 -5.14 -17.03 9.89
CA ALA A 174 -4.51 -18.33 9.69
C ALA A 174 -5.42 -19.33 8.97
N ALA A 175 -6.75 -19.26 9.16
CA ALA A 175 -7.71 -20.11 8.45
C ALA A 175 -7.86 -19.69 6.97
N VAL A 176 -8.02 -18.40 6.69
CA VAL A 176 -8.10 -17.84 5.32
C VAL A 176 -6.85 -18.21 4.53
N MET A 177 -5.65 -18.02 5.11
CA MET A 177 -4.38 -18.37 4.47
C MET A 177 -4.25 -19.88 4.21
N ARG A 178 -4.78 -20.75 5.09
CA ARG A 178 -4.80 -22.20 4.86
C ARG A 178 -5.75 -22.63 3.74
N ALA A 179 -6.83 -21.89 3.51
CA ALA A 179 -7.85 -22.24 2.51
C ALA A 179 -7.51 -21.74 1.09
N THR A 180 -6.54 -20.83 0.96
CA THR A 180 -6.18 -20.17 -0.32
C THR A 180 -4.79 -20.54 -0.82
N ILE A 181 -3.82 -20.73 0.08
CA ILE A 181 -2.43 -21.04 -0.28
C ILE A 181 -2.27 -22.55 -0.50
N GLU A 182 -2.64 -23.01 -1.69
CA GLU A 182 -2.33 -24.37 -2.17
C GLU A 182 -1.20 -24.37 -3.22
N PRO A 183 -0.34 -25.42 -3.28
CA PRO A 183 -0.22 -26.48 -2.29
C PRO A 183 0.27 -25.94 -0.93
N ALA A 184 -0.27 -26.47 0.17
CA ALA A 184 0.06 -26.03 1.52
C ALA A 184 1.57 -25.99 1.83
N LEU A 185 2.00 -24.95 2.56
CA LEU A 185 3.42 -24.71 2.85
C LEU A 185 4.00 -25.66 3.92
N CYS A 186 5.33 -25.73 4.00
CA CYS A 186 6.03 -26.58 4.95
C CYS A 186 5.75 -26.19 6.41
N GLU A 187 5.12 -27.09 7.18
CA GLU A 187 4.68 -26.88 8.57
C GLU A 187 5.79 -26.56 9.60
N ARG A 188 7.06 -26.53 9.17
CA ARG A 188 8.24 -26.26 10.01
C ARG A 188 8.76 -24.82 9.89
N ILE A 189 8.34 -24.09 8.85
CA ILE A 189 8.94 -22.80 8.44
C ILE A 189 8.16 -21.60 9.02
N ASN A 190 8.89 -20.60 9.53
CA ASN A 190 8.40 -19.23 9.77
C ASN A 190 8.80 -18.32 8.59
N CYS A 191 8.27 -17.10 8.53
CA CYS A 191 8.57 -16.13 7.48
C CYS A 191 8.14 -16.64 6.09
N ILE A 192 6.86 -17.00 5.97
CA ILE A 192 6.27 -17.59 4.76
C ILE A 192 6.18 -16.61 3.57
N ASP A 193 6.44 -15.33 3.80
CA ASP A 193 6.18 -14.26 2.84
C ASP A 193 6.87 -14.46 1.49
N LYS A 194 8.13 -14.95 1.46
CA LYS A 194 8.86 -15.18 0.20
C LYS A 194 8.30 -16.38 -0.59
N GLN A 195 7.55 -17.29 0.05
CA GLN A 195 6.95 -18.48 -0.57
C GLN A 195 5.54 -18.25 -1.16
N ILE A 196 4.93 -17.07 -0.98
CA ILE A 196 3.56 -16.79 -1.43
C ILE A 196 3.45 -15.47 -2.20
N ARG A 197 2.45 -15.36 -3.08
CA ARG A 197 2.10 -14.11 -3.76
C ARG A 197 0.61 -13.86 -3.65
N GLN A 198 0.22 -12.60 -3.70
CA GLN A 198 -1.17 -12.20 -3.89
C GLN A 198 -1.49 -12.31 -5.39
N VAL A 199 -2.61 -12.92 -5.72
CA VAL A 199 -3.14 -13.08 -7.08
C VAL A 199 -4.58 -12.60 -7.08
N LEU A 200 -5.03 -12.08 -8.22
CA LEU A 200 -6.42 -11.76 -8.51
C LEU A 200 -6.89 -12.63 -9.66
N ASP A 201 -7.98 -13.36 -9.46
CA ASP A 201 -8.69 -14.12 -10.49
C ASP A 201 -10.20 -13.83 -10.43
N ALA A 202 -11.03 -14.76 -10.93
CA ALA A 202 -12.48 -14.61 -10.96
C ALA A 202 -13.16 -14.70 -9.57
N ASP A 203 -12.53 -15.37 -8.60
CA ASP A 203 -13.06 -15.49 -7.22
C ASP A 203 -12.51 -14.37 -6.30
N GLY A 204 -11.54 -13.58 -6.79
CA GLY A 204 -11.08 -12.35 -6.16
C GLY A 204 -9.63 -12.39 -5.63
N PRO A 205 -9.20 -11.33 -4.92
CA PRO A 205 -7.82 -11.20 -4.47
C PRO A 205 -7.48 -12.13 -3.29
N HIS A 206 -6.63 -13.12 -3.52
CA HIS A 206 -6.23 -14.11 -2.52
C HIS A 206 -4.72 -14.41 -2.56
N TYR A 207 -4.21 -15.19 -1.59
CA TYR A 207 -2.81 -15.61 -1.55
C TYR A 207 -2.64 -17.04 -2.06
N VAL A 208 -1.71 -17.26 -2.98
CA VAL A 208 -1.33 -18.58 -3.52
C VAL A 208 0.11 -18.93 -3.17
N ASN A 209 0.45 -20.22 -3.19
CA ASN A 209 1.85 -20.67 -3.12
C ASN A 209 2.57 -20.29 -4.43
N VAL A 210 3.79 -19.78 -4.33
CA VAL A 210 4.63 -19.44 -5.49
C VAL A 210 4.85 -20.62 -6.44
N SER A 211 4.81 -21.87 -5.96
CA SER A 211 4.92 -23.07 -6.81
C SER A 211 3.66 -23.41 -7.60
N ALA A 212 2.51 -22.80 -7.30
CA ALA A 212 1.28 -22.93 -8.09
C ALA A 212 1.22 -21.89 -9.24
N ILE A 213 2.10 -20.88 -9.22
CA ILE A 213 2.13 -19.82 -10.23
C ILE A 213 2.85 -20.34 -11.49
N GLY A 214 2.06 -20.83 -12.44
CA GLY A 214 2.53 -21.21 -13.77
C GLY A 214 2.93 -20.01 -14.63
N ALA A 215 3.46 -20.28 -15.83
CA ALA A 215 3.86 -19.23 -16.78
C ALA A 215 2.66 -18.45 -17.41
N THR A 216 1.43 -18.86 -17.13
CA THR A 216 0.18 -18.29 -17.66
C THR A 216 -0.37 -17.19 -16.76
N LEU A 217 0.24 -16.00 -16.83
CA LEU A 217 -0.27 -14.75 -16.24
C LEU A 217 -0.66 -13.73 -17.34
N GLN A 218 -1.53 -14.16 -18.26
CA GLN A 218 -2.18 -13.29 -19.22
C GLN A 218 -3.70 -13.50 -19.13
N VAL A 219 -4.47 -12.41 -19.11
CA VAL A 219 -5.91 -12.47 -19.37
C VAL A 219 -6.07 -12.97 -20.81
N MET A 220 -6.53 -14.20 -20.98
CA MET A 220 -6.62 -14.84 -22.29
C MET A 220 -7.56 -14.03 -23.22
N GLY A 221 -7.21 -13.98 -24.50
CA GLY A 221 -8.01 -13.29 -25.53
C GLY A 221 -7.71 -11.80 -25.73
N GLN A 222 -7.07 -11.09 -24.79
CA GLN A 222 -6.63 -9.70 -25.00
C GLN A 222 -5.12 -9.60 -25.24
N ALA A 223 -4.70 -8.87 -26.28
CA ALA A 223 -3.27 -8.66 -26.57
C ALA A 223 -2.61 -7.76 -25.51
N PRO A 224 -1.28 -7.85 -25.30
CA PRO A 224 -0.55 -7.04 -24.33
C PRO A 224 -0.73 -5.53 -24.52
N CYS A 225 -0.79 -4.75 -23.44
CA CYS A 225 -0.98 -3.29 -23.49
C CYS A 225 0.09 -2.55 -24.33
N ARG A 226 1.33 -3.07 -24.35
CA ARG A 226 2.46 -2.53 -25.13
C ARG A 226 2.44 -2.95 -26.62
N ALA A 227 1.47 -3.75 -27.07
CA ALA A 227 1.33 -4.09 -28.49
C ALA A 227 0.78 -2.89 -29.29
N SER A 228 1.06 -2.87 -30.60
CA SER A 228 0.53 -1.82 -31.49
C SER A 228 -1.00 -1.80 -31.46
N LYS A 229 -1.62 -0.63 -31.63
CA LYS A 229 -3.08 -0.51 -31.56
C LYS A 229 -3.78 -1.53 -32.47
N LYS A 230 -3.29 -1.72 -33.70
CA LYS A 230 -3.77 -2.76 -34.62
C LYS A 230 -3.83 -4.15 -33.98
N VAL A 231 -2.75 -4.62 -33.35
CA VAL A 231 -2.69 -5.94 -32.69
C VAL A 231 -3.58 -6.00 -31.44
N ARG A 232 -3.87 -4.86 -30.79
CA ARG A 232 -4.80 -4.77 -29.67
C ARG A 232 -6.27 -4.74 -30.12
N ASP A 233 -6.57 -4.15 -31.28
CA ASP A 233 -7.90 -4.15 -31.89
C ASP A 233 -8.23 -5.50 -32.57
N GLU A 234 -7.22 -6.21 -33.11
CA GLU A 234 -7.35 -7.54 -33.75
C GLU A 234 -7.39 -8.72 -32.76
N ALA A 235 -7.33 -8.46 -31.45
CA ALA A 235 -7.40 -9.48 -30.41
C ALA A 235 -8.86 -9.97 -30.20
N PRO A 236 -9.08 -11.25 -29.80
CA PRO A 236 -10.41 -11.77 -29.46
C PRO A 236 -11.22 -10.89 -28.49
N PHE A 237 -10.54 -10.23 -27.54
CA PHE A 237 -11.04 -9.09 -26.79
C PHE A 237 -10.29 -7.84 -27.26
N GLY A 238 -10.92 -7.08 -28.17
CA GLY A 238 -10.38 -5.86 -28.74
C GLY A 238 -10.13 -4.77 -27.68
N ASP A 239 -9.20 -3.86 -27.97
CA ASP A 239 -8.64 -2.93 -26.97
C ASP A 239 -9.67 -2.09 -26.19
N ALA A 240 -10.78 -1.73 -26.84
CA ALA A 240 -11.87 -0.94 -26.24
C ALA A 240 -12.63 -1.66 -25.11
N VAL A 241 -12.58 -2.99 -25.05
CA VAL A 241 -13.21 -3.79 -23.98
C VAL A 241 -12.20 -4.54 -23.10
N ALA A 242 -10.91 -4.47 -23.43
CA ALA A 242 -9.84 -5.13 -22.70
C ALA A 242 -9.66 -4.53 -21.30
N TRP A 243 -9.46 -5.36 -20.29
CA TRP A 243 -9.07 -4.92 -18.96
C TRP A 243 -7.61 -4.46 -19.01
N ARG A 244 -7.41 -3.15 -18.84
CA ARG A 244 -6.10 -2.49 -18.89
C ARG A 244 -5.62 -1.99 -17.53
N ARG A 245 -6.56 -1.68 -16.63
CA ARG A 245 -6.31 -0.97 -15.36
C ARG A 245 -6.78 -1.83 -14.18
N LEU A 246 -6.40 -1.46 -12.96
CA LEU A 246 -6.64 -2.25 -11.76
C LEU A 246 -6.99 -1.34 -10.58
N LEU A 247 -8.29 -1.20 -10.30
CA LEU A 247 -8.75 -0.44 -9.14
C LEU A 247 -8.42 -1.23 -7.86
N THR A 248 -7.65 -0.61 -6.97
CA THR A 248 -7.30 -1.18 -5.66
C THR A 248 -7.88 -0.28 -4.57
N VAL A 249 -8.92 -0.74 -3.87
CA VAL A 249 -9.47 -0.02 -2.71
C VAL A 249 -8.77 -0.48 -1.45
N ARG A 250 -8.21 0.46 -0.70
CA ARG A 250 -7.52 0.23 0.58
C ARG A 250 -8.37 0.72 1.74
N GLY A 251 -8.43 -0.05 2.81
CA GLY A 251 -9.04 0.34 4.08
C GLY A 251 -8.19 1.35 4.85
N ARG A 252 -8.74 1.90 5.95
CA ARG A 252 -8.08 2.86 6.85
C ARG A 252 -6.79 2.33 7.53
N THR A 253 -6.55 1.02 7.52
CA THR A 253 -5.30 0.37 7.95
C THR A 253 -4.27 0.25 6.83
N GLY A 254 -4.59 0.67 5.61
CA GLY A 254 -3.78 0.44 4.42
C GLY A 254 -3.89 -0.98 3.86
N ALA A 255 -4.71 -1.86 4.45
CA ALA A 255 -5.01 -3.18 3.90
C ALA A 255 -5.80 -3.08 2.60
N VAL A 256 -5.55 -3.97 1.65
CA VAL A 256 -6.34 -4.07 0.41
C VAL A 256 -7.66 -4.77 0.74
N LEU A 257 -8.78 -4.10 0.42
CA LEU A 257 -10.14 -4.64 0.61
C LEU A 257 -10.75 -5.16 -0.70
N MET A 258 -10.38 -4.55 -1.83
CA MET A 258 -10.83 -4.95 -3.16
C MET A 258 -9.69 -4.71 -4.17
N MET A 259 -9.54 -5.63 -5.12
CA MET A 259 -8.80 -5.43 -6.36
C MET A 259 -9.75 -5.82 -7.50
N HIS A 260 -10.02 -4.89 -8.43
CA HIS A 260 -11.01 -5.10 -9.49
C HIS A 260 -10.45 -4.63 -10.85
N PRO A 261 -10.53 -5.46 -11.91
CA PRO A 261 -10.01 -5.11 -13.22
C PRO A 261 -10.93 -4.07 -13.90
N LEU A 262 -10.37 -2.96 -14.37
CA LEU A 262 -11.11 -1.94 -15.12
C LEU A 262 -10.62 -1.84 -16.57
N GLN A 263 -11.50 -1.40 -17.46
CA GLN A 263 -11.12 -1.03 -18.82
C GLN A 263 -10.48 0.36 -18.80
N ASN A 264 -11.02 1.28 -17.99
CA ASN A 264 -10.56 2.64 -17.80
C ASN A 264 -10.93 3.16 -16.40
N GLU A 265 -10.32 4.27 -15.97
CA GLU A 265 -10.58 4.89 -14.66
C GLU A 265 -11.66 5.99 -14.75
N SER A 266 -12.71 5.81 -15.55
CA SER A 266 -13.87 6.70 -15.44
C SER A 266 -14.56 6.50 -14.09
N SER A 267 -15.08 7.57 -13.53
CA SER A 267 -15.81 7.56 -12.27
C SER A 267 -17.03 6.63 -12.30
N GLU A 268 -17.62 6.37 -13.47
CA GLU A 268 -18.65 5.34 -13.66
C GLU A 268 -18.11 3.93 -13.38
N GLN A 269 -16.98 3.54 -14.00
CA GLN A 269 -16.40 2.19 -13.79
C GLN A 269 -15.90 1.99 -12.34
N ILE A 270 -15.43 3.07 -11.70
CA ILE A 270 -15.04 3.05 -10.28
C ILE A 270 -16.26 2.82 -9.37
N VAL A 271 -17.36 3.54 -9.63
CA VAL A 271 -18.61 3.42 -8.86
C VAL A 271 -19.27 2.06 -9.08
N GLU A 272 -19.35 1.58 -10.32
CA GLU A 272 -19.86 0.25 -10.66
C GLU A 272 -19.05 -0.85 -9.95
N ALA A 273 -17.72 -0.81 -10.01
CA ALA A 273 -16.87 -1.76 -9.30
C ALA A 273 -17.10 -1.71 -7.78
N MET A 274 -17.24 -0.52 -7.18
CA MET A 274 -17.55 -0.42 -5.75
C MET A 274 -18.92 -1.00 -5.39
N GLN A 275 -19.96 -0.79 -6.21
CA GLN A 275 -21.29 -1.39 -5.99
C GLN A 275 -21.31 -2.92 -6.16
N GLN A 276 -20.49 -3.46 -7.07
CA GLN A 276 -20.41 -4.92 -7.29
C GLN A 276 -19.66 -5.67 -6.17
N ASN A 277 -18.81 -4.99 -5.39
CA ASN A 277 -17.86 -5.65 -4.46
C ASN A 277 -18.07 -5.28 -2.99
N PHE A 278 -18.87 -4.27 -2.65
CA PHE A 278 -19.18 -3.85 -1.28
C PHE A 278 -20.69 -3.83 -1.03
N THR A 279 -21.11 -4.15 0.20
CA THR A 279 -22.53 -4.06 0.59
C THR A 279 -22.99 -2.62 0.81
N GLU A 280 -24.30 -2.37 0.77
CA GLU A 280 -24.86 -1.05 1.06
C GLU A 280 -24.43 -0.54 2.46
N GLU A 281 -24.39 -1.40 3.48
CA GLU A 281 -23.94 -1.05 4.83
C GLU A 281 -22.46 -0.60 4.85
N GLN A 282 -21.60 -1.28 4.07
CA GLN A 282 -20.19 -0.94 3.95
C GLN A 282 -20.00 0.38 3.22
N LEU A 283 -20.73 0.62 2.12
CA LEU A 283 -20.68 1.86 1.36
C LEU A 283 -21.26 3.04 2.17
N GLN A 284 -22.30 2.82 2.97
CA GLN A 284 -22.82 3.79 3.94
C GLN A 284 -21.81 4.13 5.06
N SER A 285 -20.86 3.24 5.38
CA SER A 285 -19.82 3.52 6.38
C SER A 285 -18.73 4.49 5.88
N VAL A 286 -18.63 4.71 4.57
CA VAL A 286 -17.59 5.55 3.95
C VAL A 286 -17.91 7.03 4.14
N ARG A 287 -17.01 7.74 4.84
CA ARG A 287 -17.09 9.21 5.04
C ARG A 287 -16.01 10.00 4.29
N TYR A 288 -14.87 9.39 3.99
CA TYR A 288 -13.74 10.05 3.31
C TYR A 288 -13.08 9.07 2.32
N VAL A 289 -12.67 9.56 1.14
CA VAL A 289 -11.98 8.77 0.12
C VAL A 289 -10.70 9.46 -0.33
N GLY A 290 -9.58 8.73 -0.28
CA GLY A 290 -8.32 9.13 -0.91
C GLY A 290 -8.25 8.65 -2.36
N THR A 291 -7.81 9.52 -3.27
CA THR A 291 -7.60 9.21 -4.70
C THR A 291 -6.46 10.06 -5.25
N ASP A 292 -5.75 9.56 -6.24
CA ASP A 292 -4.77 10.29 -7.05
C ASP A 292 -5.38 11.46 -7.85
N SER A 293 -6.65 11.35 -8.25
CA SER A 293 -7.34 12.23 -9.21
C SER A 293 -8.71 12.71 -8.70
N PRO A 294 -8.77 13.41 -7.54
CA PRO A 294 -10.04 13.90 -6.98
C PRO A 294 -10.71 14.93 -7.92
N SER A 295 -12.02 14.80 -8.12
CA SER A 295 -12.80 15.68 -9.01
C SER A 295 -14.27 15.78 -8.60
N GLU A 296 -14.96 16.85 -9.02
CA GLU A 296 -16.41 17.06 -8.76
C GLU A 296 -17.26 15.90 -9.29
N LYS A 297 -16.94 15.39 -10.49
CA LYS A 297 -17.64 14.27 -11.11
C LYS A 297 -17.51 12.99 -10.30
N LEU A 298 -16.29 12.67 -9.86
CA LEU A 298 -16.02 11.49 -9.02
C LEU A 298 -16.70 11.61 -7.65
N PHE A 299 -16.63 12.78 -7.01
CA PHE A 299 -17.32 13.02 -5.74
C PHE A 299 -18.84 12.87 -5.86
N THR A 300 -19.45 13.49 -6.88
CA THR A 300 -20.89 13.43 -7.12
C THR A 300 -21.39 12.01 -7.39
N GLN A 301 -20.63 11.21 -8.16
CA GLN A 301 -20.99 9.82 -8.44
C GLN A 301 -20.71 8.89 -7.25
N LEU A 302 -19.66 9.12 -6.46
CA LEU A 302 -19.42 8.38 -5.22
C LEU A 302 -20.47 8.70 -4.14
N GLN A 303 -20.95 9.95 -4.02
CA GLN A 303 -22.02 10.32 -3.08
C GLN A 303 -23.34 9.59 -3.35
N TYR A 304 -23.59 9.13 -4.58
CA TYR A 304 -24.77 8.31 -4.91
C TYR A 304 -24.75 6.93 -4.22
N ILE A 305 -23.56 6.36 -3.99
CA ILE A 305 -23.38 5.03 -3.39
C ILE A 305 -22.90 5.08 -1.93
N CYS A 306 -22.16 6.12 -1.58
CA CYS A 306 -21.67 6.41 -0.23
C CYS A 306 -22.38 7.68 0.29
N PRO A 307 -23.63 7.57 0.79
CA PRO A 307 -24.45 8.74 1.13
C PRO A 307 -23.92 9.58 2.31
N ASN A 308 -22.95 9.04 3.07
CA ASN A 308 -22.26 9.74 4.16
C ASN A 308 -20.89 10.32 3.75
N LEU A 309 -20.56 10.33 2.45
CA LEU A 309 -19.28 10.84 1.93
C LEU A 309 -19.19 12.37 2.07
N GLU A 310 -18.29 12.82 2.95
CA GLU A 310 -18.05 14.22 3.31
C GLU A 310 -16.94 14.87 2.47
N ALA A 311 -15.95 14.10 1.99
CA ALA A 311 -14.82 14.66 1.22
C ALA A 311 -14.08 13.64 0.34
N LEU A 312 -13.49 14.14 -0.76
CA LEU A 312 -12.33 13.50 -1.37
C LEU A 312 -11.04 14.18 -0.88
N MET A 313 -9.94 13.42 -0.82
CA MET A 313 -8.59 13.95 -0.64
C MET A 313 -7.64 13.39 -1.70
N LEU A 314 -6.58 14.14 -2.02
CA LEU A 314 -5.47 13.62 -2.80
C LEU A 314 -4.74 12.55 -1.98
N ASP A 315 -4.45 11.38 -2.56
CA ASP A 315 -3.57 10.40 -1.92
C ASP A 315 -2.13 10.95 -1.86
N PRO A 316 -1.59 11.27 -0.67
CA PRO A 316 -0.24 11.82 -0.57
C PRO A 316 0.82 10.82 -1.05
N ILE A 317 0.59 9.50 -0.92
CA ILE A 317 1.56 8.46 -1.28
C ILE A 317 1.81 8.46 -2.79
N HIS A 318 0.81 8.79 -3.60
CA HIS A 318 0.93 8.81 -5.06
C HIS A 318 2.02 9.79 -5.55
N LEU A 319 2.24 10.91 -4.85
CA LEU A 319 3.30 11.86 -5.19
C LEU A 319 4.71 11.27 -5.03
N ALA A 320 4.92 10.42 -4.00
CA ALA A 320 6.19 9.69 -3.84
C ALA A 320 6.38 8.60 -4.90
N ILE A 321 5.31 7.90 -5.27
CA ILE A 321 5.33 6.88 -6.33
C ILE A 321 5.77 7.49 -7.67
N VAL A 322 5.19 8.63 -8.07
CA VAL A 322 5.56 9.30 -9.33
C VAL A 322 6.99 9.87 -9.29
N TYR A 323 7.50 10.25 -8.11
CA TYR A 323 8.91 10.58 -7.91
C TYR A 323 9.80 9.36 -8.22
N GLU A 324 9.49 8.21 -7.61
CA GLU A 324 10.28 6.98 -7.68
C GLU A 324 10.25 6.35 -9.09
N TYR A 325 9.21 6.61 -9.89
CA TYR A 325 9.18 6.25 -11.31
C TYR A 325 10.28 6.92 -12.14
N ALA A 326 10.75 8.12 -11.76
CA ALA A 326 11.93 8.74 -12.37
C ALA A 326 13.25 8.03 -11.98
N PHE A 327 13.23 7.12 -11.00
CA PHE A 327 14.36 6.40 -10.42
C PHE A 327 14.27 4.88 -10.61
N TRP A 328 13.48 4.42 -11.59
CA TRP A 328 13.24 2.99 -11.83
C TRP A 328 12.69 2.28 -10.58
N ASN A 329 11.78 2.96 -9.88
CA ASN A 329 11.10 2.55 -8.65
C ASN A 329 11.95 2.54 -7.38
N LYS A 330 13.25 2.88 -7.45
CA LYS A 330 14.12 2.88 -6.27
C LYS A 330 13.94 4.14 -5.43
N LYS A 331 13.89 3.97 -4.09
CA LYS A 331 13.78 5.05 -3.10
C LYS A 331 15.06 5.90 -3.10
N SER A 332 15.04 7.07 -3.74
CA SER A 332 16.17 8.01 -3.77
C SER A 332 16.25 8.82 -2.47
N SER A 333 17.34 9.56 -2.25
CA SER A 333 17.44 10.46 -1.10
C SER A 333 16.34 11.53 -1.10
N GLY A 334 16.02 12.06 -2.28
CA GLY A 334 14.89 12.97 -2.46
C GLY A 334 13.52 12.30 -2.23
N SER A 335 13.30 11.05 -2.67
CA SER A 335 12.02 10.37 -2.42
C SER A 335 11.85 9.95 -0.96
N LYS A 336 12.92 9.50 -0.28
CA LYS A 336 12.92 9.26 1.17
C LYS A 336 12.58 10.55 1.94
N GLN A 337 13.14 11.71 1.56
CA GLN A 337 12.78 12.99 2.16
C GLN A 337 11.36 13.46 1.82
N LEU A 338 10.87 13.22 0.59
CA LEU A 338 9.47 13.49 0.23
C LEU A 338 8.50 12.65 1.07
N ARG A 339 8.82 11.38 1.33
CA ARG A 339 8.01 10.52 2.22
C ARG A 339 7.97 11.04 3.65
N ARG A 340 9.07 11.59 4.19
CA ARG A 340 9.07 12.31 5.49
C ARG A 340 8.14 13.53 5.49
N ILE A 341 8.12 14.31 4.40
CA ILE A 341 7.21 15.46 4.22
C ILE A 341 5.75 14.99 4.18
N LEU A 342 5.45 13.95 3.39
CA LEU A 342 4.09 13.42 3.21
C LEU A 342 3.55 12.70 4.46
N ARG A 343 4.42 12.16 5.33
CA ARG A 343 4.03 11.57 6.62
C ARG A 343 3.28 12.58 7.51
N LYS A 344 3.63 13.87 7.43
CA LYS A 344 2.91 14.98 8.12
C LYS A 344 1.50 15.24 7.57
N CYS A 345 1.15 14.74 6.38
CA CYS A 345 -0.21 14.81 5.84
C CYS A 345 -1.14 13.71 6.42
N ILE A 346 -0.57 12.65 7.00
CA ILE A 346 -1.30 11.56 7.67
C ILE A 346 -1.04 11.50 9.19
N ALA A 347 -0.23 12.42 9.70
CA ALA A 347 -0.01 12.64 11.13
C ALA A 347 -1.29 13.18 11.81
N VAL A 348 -1.47 12.85 13.09
CA VAL A 348 -2.67 13.18 13.87
C VAL A 348 -2.25 13.80 15.19
N ASP A 349 -2.69 15.03 15.43
CA ASP A 349 -2.58 15.72 16.72
C ASP A 349 -3.99 15.81 17.33
N SER A 350 -4.16 15.24 18.53
CA SER A 350 -5.44 15.18 19.25
C SER A 350 -5.80 16.47 19.98
N SER A 351 -4.91 17.47 20.00
CA SER A 351 -5.18 18.81 20.51
C SER A 351 -5.85 19.73 19.46
N LEU A 352 -5.81 19.36 18.18
CA LEU A 352 -6.37 20.14 17.09
C LEU A 352 -7.86 19.81 16.87
N ASP A 353 -8.68 20.85 16.72
CA ASP A 353 -10.10 20.70 16.42
C ASP A 353 -10.35 20.20 14.99
N LYS A 354 -11.50 19.54 14.74
CA LYS A 354 -11.89 19.04 13.42
C LYS A 354 -11.92 20.12 12.32
N ASN A 355 -12.14 21.39 12.67
CA ASN A 355 -12.20 22.50 11.72
C ASN A 355 -10.82 23.14 11.44
N TYR A 356 -9.74 22.60 12.03
CA TYR A 356 -8.38 23.16 11.94
C TYR A 356 -7.91 23.38 10.49
N TRP A 357 -8.17 22.40 9.63
CA TRP A 357 -7.83 22.44 8.20
C TRP A 357 -8.83 23.22 7.32
N GLN A 358 -9.81 23.90 7.93
CA GLN A 358 -10.95 24.55 7.27
C GLN A 358 -11.84 23.52 6.56
N LEU A 359 -12.58 23.95 5.52
CA LEU A 359 -13.47 23.08 4.76
C LEU A 359 -12.66 22.10 3.89
N PRO A 360 -12.98 20.79 3.89
CA PRO A 360 -12.36 19.82 3.01
C PRO A 360 -12.88 19.97 1.56
N TYR A 361 -12.27 19.25 0.61
CA TYR A 361 -12.69 19.31 -0.79
C TYR A 361 -13.99 18.52 -1.03
N ASP A 362 -15.04 19.27 -1.34
CA ASP A 362 -16.44 18.86 -1.58
C ASP A 362 -16.76 18.68 -3.07
N GLY A 363 -15.74 18.42 -3.89
CA GLY A 363 -15.84 18.46 -5.34
C GLY A 363 -15.79 19.86 -5.96
N LYS A 364 -16.27 20.90 -5.26
CA LYS A 364 -16.52 22.24 -5.83
C LYS A 364 -15.50 23.29 -5.43
N MET A 365 -14.94 23.21 -4.22
CA MET A 365 -14.10 24.26 -3.64
C MET A 365 -12.67 23.81 -3.35
N ALA A 366 -11.76 24.14 -4.27
CA ALA A 366 -10.33 24.28 -3.95
C ALA A 366 -9.99 25.77 -3.93
N ARG A 367 -9.78 26.37 -2.74
CA ARG A 367 -9.50 27.82 -2.66
C ARG A 367 -8.22 28.16 -3.44
N PRO A 368 -8.19 29.27 -4.21
CA PRO A 368 -6.98 29.75 -4.89
C PRO A 368 -5.78 29.88 -3.95
N LEU A 369 -4.58 29.84 -4.54
CA LEU A 369 -3.35 30.11 -3.82
C LEU A 369 -3.26 31.60 -3.48
N GLY A 370 -3.05 31.93 -2.20
CA GLY A 370 -2.73 33.29 -1.76
C GLY A 370 -1.24 33.62 -1.98
N ASP A 371 -0.86 34.88 -1.79
CA ASP A 371 0.46 35.40 -2.17
C ASP A 371 1.65 34.62 -1.59
N ALA A 372 1.56 34.20 -0.32
CA ALA A 372 2.59 33.38 0.32
C ALA A 372 2.67 31.95 -0.27
N GLU A 373 1.55 31.41 -0.74
CA GLU A 373 1.45 30.08 -1.35
C GLU A 373 1.98 30.11 -2.80
N ASN A 374 1.66 31.17 -3.55
CA ASN A 374 2.24 31.45 -4.87
C ASN A 374 3.76 31.62 -4.78
N LYS A 375 4.25 32.46 -3.85
CA LYS A 375 5.69 32.67 -3.63
C LYS A 375 6.47 31.37 -3.45
N PHE A 376 5.97 30.41 -2.67
CA PHE A 376 6.65 29.12 -2.50
C PHE A 376 6.43 28.17 -3.69
N ARG A 377 5.31 28.26 -4.41
CA ARG A 377 5.11 27.57 -5.69
C ARG A 377 6.11 28.02 -6.76
N ASP A 378 6.37 29.31 -6.87
CA ASP A 378 7.38 29.86 -7.78
C ASP A 378 8.78 29.33 -7.40
N MET A 379 9.07 29.20 -6.10
CA MET A 379 10.31 28.56 -5.60
C MET A 379 10.42 27.05 -5.91
N ILE A 380 9.30 26.33 -6.04
CA ILE A 380 9.28 24.93 -6.53
C ILE A 380 9.63 24.89 -8.02
N LEU A 381 9.04 25.77 -8.83
CA LEU A 381 9.21 25.80 -10.29
C LEU A 381 10.63 26.25 -10.70
N ASP A 382 11.16 27.29 -10.04
CA ASP A 382 12.46 27.90 -10.34
C ASP A 382 13.63 27.33 -9.50
N LEU A 383 13.34 26.41 -8.56
CA LEU A 383 14.32 25.82 -7.64
C LEU A 383 15.08 26.89 -6.81
N SER A 384 14.41 28.01 -6.52
CA SER A 384 15.04 29.30 -6.18
C SER A 384 15.10 29.63 -4.68
N MET A 385 14.54 28.78 -3.80
CA MET A 385 14.67 28.92 -2.34
C MET A 385 16.14 29.01 -1.89
N SER A 386 16.39 29.69 -0.76
CA SER A 386 17.71 29.73 -0.12
C SER A 386 18.14 28.34 0.37
N GLU A 387 19.36 27.92 0.06
CA GLU A 387 19.87 26.60 0.45
C GLU A 387 19.94 26.43 1.97
N ARG A 388 20.39 27.47 2.67
CA ARG A 388 20.42 27.52 4.15
C ARG A 388 19.03 27.40 4.76
N GLU A 389 18.01 27.99 4.12
CA GLU A 389 16.62 27.88 4.58
C GLU A 389 16.06 26.48 4.31
N ALA A 390 16.37 25.91 3.14
CA ALA A 390 15.92 24.58 2.75
C ALA A 390 16.53 23.46 3.63
N VAL A 391 17.84 23.49 3.89
CA VAL A 391 18.50 22.56 4.83
C VAL A 391 17.88 22.67 6.22
N GLN A 392 17.84 23.88 6.79
CA GLN A 392 17.29 24.09 8.13
C GLN A 392 15.86 23.58 8.26
N LEU A 393 15.01 23.76 7.25
CA LEU A 393 13.62 23.31 7.28
C LEU A 393 13.49 21.78 7.22
N LEU A 394 14.30 21.10 6.42
CA LEU A 394 14.25 19.63 6.27
C LEU A 394 14.91 18.88 7.43
N ASP A 395 15.92 19.49 8.07
CA ASP A 395 16.55 18.99 9.29
C ASP A 395 15.61 19.14 10.49
N GLN A 396 14.89 20.26 10.60
CA GLN A 396 13.91 20.55 11.66
C GLN A 396 12.53 19.92 11.39
N LEU A 397 12.41 19.05 10.39
CA LEU A 397 11.17 18.40 9.98
C LEU A 397 10.82 17.22 10.90
N ASP A 398 10.10 17.52 12.00
CA ASP A 398 9.32 16.50 12.71
C ASP A 398 8.20 15.97 11.80
N GLN A 399 8.18 14.65 11.62
CA GLN A 399 7.31 13.91 10.72
C GLN A 399 6.02 13.39 11.38
N ASP A 400 5.95 13.33 12.72
CA ASP A 400 4.80 12.75 13.45
C ASP A 400 3.86 13.83 14.02
N THR A 401 4.27 15.11 14.08
CA THR A 401 3.36 16.26 14.16
C THR A 401 2.78 16.58 12.75
N PRO A 402 1.51 16.96 12.59
CA PRO A 402 0.95 17.40 11.30
C PRO A 402 1.59 18.71 10.78
N PHE A 403 1.21 19.12 9.57
CA PHE A 403 1.39 20.52 9.14
C PHE A 403 0.38 21.43 9.84
N LEU A 404 0.72 22.70 10.04
CA LEU A 404 -0.21 23.67 10.65
C LEU A 404 -1.07 24.39 9.60
N ASN A 405 -0.64 24.41 8.33
CA ASN A 405 -1.32 25.09 7.23
C ASN A 405 -0.75 24.66 5.85
N ARG A 406 -1.44 25.06 4.77
CA ARG A 406 -1.05 24.77 3.38
C ARG A 406 0.26 25.47 2.95
N VAL A 407 0.64 26.58 3.58
CA VAL A 407 1.89 27.30 3.27
C VAL A 407 3.10 26.46 3.67
N GLU A 408 3.08 25.81 4.84
CA GLU A 408 4.16 24.94 5.32
C GLU A 408 4.40 23.71 4.44
N PHE A 409 3.33 23.08 3.95
CA PHE A 409 3.45 21.98 3.00
C PHE A 409 4.15 22.43 1.71
N ILE A 410 3.66 23.51 1.08
CA ILE A 410 4.26 24.04 -0.16
C ILE A 410 5.71 24.50 0.09
N LYS A 411 5.99 25.10 1.26
CA LYS A 411 7.36 25.48 1.66
C LYS A 411 8.28 24.27 1.84
N SER A 412 7.77 23.15 2.36
CA SER A 412 8.53 21.90 2.50
C SER A 412 8.85 21.28 1.14
N VAL A 413 7.91 21.31 0.19
CA VAL A 413 8.16 20.88 -1.20
C VAL A 413 9.14 21.82 -1.92
N ALA A 414 9.09 23.13 -1.66
CA ALA A 414 10.07 24.08 -2.17
C ALA A 414 11.49 23.81 -1.62
N ALA A 415 11.61 23.47 -0.33
CA ALA A 415 12.87 23.07 0.29
C ALA A 415 13.41 21.77 -0.31
N LEU A 416 12.55 20.75 -0.47
CA LEU A 416 12.88 19.49 -1.15
C LEU A 416 13.43 19.75 -2.56
N CYS A 417 12.72 20.56 -3.35
CA CYS A 417 13.14 20.89 -4.72
C CYS A 417 14.45 21.71 -4.74
N ARG A 418 14.75 22.48 -3.69
CA ARG A 418 16.02 23.22 -3.57
C ARG A 418 17.21 22.30 -3.27
N ILE A 419 17.05 21.28 -2.43
CA ILE A 419 18.15 20.37 -2.09
C ILE A 419 18.35 19.34 -3.21
N TYR A 420 17.30 18.64 -3.61
CA TYR A 420 17.39 17.51 -4.54
C TYR A 420 17.21 17.94 -6.00
N LYS A 421 17.84 19.05 -6.43
CA LYS A 421 17.67 19.63 -7.78
C LYS A 421 17.89 18.64 -8.92
N SER A 422 18.98 17.88 -8.84
CA SER A 422 19.37 16.85 -9.81
C SER A 422 18.39 15.67 -9.87
N GLU A 423 17.59 15.48 -8.81
CA GLU A 423 16.51 14.52 -8.77
C GLU A 423 15.22 15.11 -9.34
N VAL A 424 14.76 16.25 -8.81
CA VAL A 424 13.44 16.81 -9.16
C VAL A 424 13.34 17.37 -10.59
N THR A 425 14.47 17.58 -11.25
CA THR A 425 14.53 17.95 -12.69
C THR A 425 14.41 16.76 -13.63
N ARG A 426 14.53 15.52 -13.15
CA ARG A 426 14.33 14.31 -13.97
C ARG A 426 12.88 14.21 -14.42
N ALA A 427 12.66 13.76 -15.65
CA ALA A 427 11.33 13.44 -16.13
C ALA A 427 10.79 12.18 -15.43
N ALA A 428 9.61 12.28 -14.81
CA ALA A 428 8.88 11.12 -14.32
C ALA A 428 8.25 10.36 -15.49
N ALA A 429 8.47 9.04 -15.53
CA ALA A 429 7.92 8.17 -16.57
C ALA A 429 6.39 8.12 -16.48
N GLY A 430 5.71 8.38 -17.60
CA GLY A 430 4.25 8.56 -17.66
C GLY A 430 3.89 10.00 -18.01
N PRO A 431 3.83 10.94 -17.05
CA PRO A 431 3.52 12.34 -17.33
C PRO A 431 4.59 13.08 -18.15
N ASN A 432 5.80 12.52 -18.29
CA ASN A 432 6.93 13.05 -19.07
C ASN A 432 7.29 14.51 -18.75
N LYS A 433 7.05 14.92 -17.50
CA LYS A 433 7.40 16.22 -16.92
C LYS A 433 8.49 16.03 -15.87
N ALA A 434 9.30 17.07 -15.67
CA ALA A 434 10.16 17.16 -14.49
C ALA A 434 9.31 17.02 -13.20
N ILE A 435 9.80 16.26 -12.21
CA ILE A 435 9.07 16.02 -10.95
C ILE A 435 8.65 17.33 -10.27
N ASN A 436 9.48 18.38 -10.31
CA ASN A 436 9.14 19.72 -9.76
C ASN A 436 7.97 20.44 -10.46
N LYS A 437 7.36 19.82 -11.49
CA LYS A 437 6.15 20.29 -12.18
C LYS A 437 4.96 19.32 -11.98
N ILE A 438 5.08 18.45 -10.98
CA ILE A 438 4.12 17.40 -10.60
C ILE A 438 3.81 17.48 -9.09
N VAL A 439 4.86 17.63 -8.26
CA VAL A 439 4.75 17.84 -6.79
C VAL A 439 4.39 19.27 -6.39
#